data_AF-A0A497PTA2-F1
#
_entry.id   AF-A0A497PTA2-F1
#
_cell.length_a   1.000
_cell.length_b   1.000
_cell.length_c   1.000
_cell.angle_alpha   90.00
_cell.angle_beta   90.00
_cell.angle_gamma   90.00
#
_symmetry.space_group_name_H-M   'P 1'
#
loop_
_entity.id
_entity.type
_entity.pdbx_description
1 polymer ?
#
loop_
_entity_poly.entity_id
_entity_poly.type
_entity_poly.pdbx_seq_one_letter_code
_entity_poly.pdbx_strand_id
1 'polypeptide(L)'
;MHAVIGLLIALLLAYPTLVMMDISATLGGEASETGPVLVKQDRHATMNPGAAEPLKANIMENPSFEDWAVDRPDGYSPVSTSPYRHFDWAYSGSGVTGNYAGVIEAQGSQHESTNGQIFQQCGTTALIKPGISLTLDWNTLANPDLSQGAYAYITISTRDNMTSSLNLHYVVSYDVLSFTNGTSDTYFLMNESLNQWNSLDRNITEDFISAYGSGALSDSQYVEYLWLRAFSPTNAVGHARIAFDNVVLTNGTYSGWISNGDFETGNGWAWWYTASSMGTIEQSTDCTDGTHSLSLSVPESRGSGGYAYVSKYFDYPGGYFAHDAGMTVFDLDWKYNDSPGAGQYQYSYLRVNVKNSTASHLIYIYFGTHDGTLGEVNTTTQSYFKMPGFGVKDVWQHSRLDLQTYMSSIGCVNMSLYGIQFNTYSSAAGSSVSLLIDDFNIVTYPLGDPGFEVDWHSDFATPFAGWRQWLGDATLIHRT
;
A
#
# COMPACT_ATOMS: atom_id res chain seq x y z
N MET A 1 31.13 -45.40 -74.56
CA MET A 1 32.24 -45.17 -75.51
C MET A 1 32.08 -43.75 -76.03
N HIS A 2 33.05 -42.88 -75.70
CA HIS A 2 33.41 -41.57 -76.31
C HIS A 2 32.27 -40.69 -76.87
N ALA A 3 32.03 -39.49 -76.33
CA ALA A 3 32.57 -38.19 -76.79
C ALA A 3 31.33 -37.24 -76.90
N VAL A 4 31.31 -35.91 -76.70
CA VAL A 4 32.33 -34.85 -76.66
C VAL A 4 31.61 -33.51 -76.33
N ILE A 5 32.22 -32.69 -75.45
CA ILE A 5 32.39 -31.19 -75.45
C ILE A 5 31.11 -30.30 -75.46
N GLY A 6 30.96 -29.22 -74.67
CA GLY A 6 31.86 -28.31 -73.92
C GLY A 6 31.49 -26.85 -74.30
N LEU A 7 31.09 -25.99 -73.36
CA LEU A 7 31.89 -25.08 -72.50
C LEU A 7 31.94 -23.61 -73.03
N LEU A 8 31.50 -22.65 -72.21
CA LEU A 8 31.97 -21.26 -72.04
C LEU A 8 31.36 -20.75 -70.70
N ILE A 9 32.09 -20.52 -69.59
CA ILE A 9 33.03 -19.43 -69.21
C ILE A 9 32.38 -18.04 -69.33
N ALA A 10 32.49 -17.04 -68.43
CA ALA A 10 32.79 -16.83 -67.00
C ALA A 10 32.84 -15.29 -66.81
N LEU A 11 32.37 -14.74 -65.68
CA LEU A 11 32.90 -13.57 -64.92
C LEU A 11 31.88 -13.25 -63.79
N LEU A 12 32.14 -13.40 -62.47
CA LEU A 12 32.99 -12.71 -61.49
C LEU A 12 32.48 -11.34 -60.98
N LEU A 13 32.47 -11.21 -59.63
CA LEU A 13 32.25 -10.04 -58.74
C LEU A 13 30.77 -9.79 -58.32
N ALA A 14 30.37 -9.59 -57.05
CA ALA A 14 31.04 -9.18 -55.81
C ALA A 14 30.28 -9.65 -54.53
N TYR A 15 30.96 -9.55 -53.39
CA TYR A 15 30.61 -9.95 -52.00
C TYR A 15 29.45 -9.15 -51.33
N PRO A 16 28.94 -9.60 -50.16
CA PRO A 16 27.59 -9.29 -49.69
C PRO A 16 27.52 -7.97 -48.91
N THR A 17 26.57 -7.11 -49.28
CA THR A 17 26.13 -5.96 -48.47
C THR A 17 25.17 -6.42 -47.39
N LEU A 18 25.67 -6.37 -46.16
CA LEU A 18 24.90 -6.18 -44.94
C LEU A 18 23.87 -5.07 -45.16
N VAL A 19 22.58 -5.38 -44.99
CA VAL A 19 21.57 -4.36 -44.79
C VAL A 19 21.71 -3.89 -43.34
N MET A 20 22.51 -2.83 -43.14
CA MET A 20 22.34 -1.94 -42.00
C MET A 20 21.02 -1.22 -42.20
N MET A 21 20.02 -1.61 -41.42
CA MET A 21 18.84 -0.80 -41.22
C MET A 21 19.23 0.31 -40.23
N ASP A 22 19.29 1.52 -40.77
CA ASP A 22 19.50 2.77 -40.05
C ASP A 22 18.26 3.02 -39.17
N ILE A 23 18.37 2.64 -37.89
CA ILE A 23 17.60 3.24 -36.81
C ILE A 23 18.57 4.16 -36.09
N SER A 24 18.69 5.37 -36.61
CA SER A 24 19.09 6.54 -35.82
C SER A 24 17.94 6.90 -34.87
N ALA A 25 17.69 6.01 -33.91
CA ALA A 25 17.19 6.44 -32.61
C ALA A 25 18.43 6.88 -31.85
N THR A 26 18.56 8.19 -31.73
CA THR A 26 19.50 8.88 -30.86
C THR A 26 19.28 8.38 -29.43
N LEU A 27 19.90 7.27 -29.05
CA LEU A 27 20.25 6.93 -27.68
C LEU A 27 21.38 7.88 -27.27
N GLY A 28 21.06 9.17 -27.19
CA GLY A 28 21.76 10.13 -26.37
C GLY A 28 21.35 9.90 -24.93
N GLY A 29 21.59 8.70 -24.42
CA GLY A 29 21.81 8.54 -22.99
C GLY A 29 23.23 9.03 -22.76
N GLU A 30 23.39 10.34 -22.60
CA GLU A 30 24.57 10.83 -21.91
C GLU A 30 24.63 10.02 -20.62
N ALA A 31 25.69 9.22 -20.48
CA ALA A 31 25.99 8.60 -19.21
C ALA A 31 26.06 9.76 -18.22
N SER A 32 25.02 9.85 -17.38
CA SER A 32 24.93 10.76 -16.25
C SER A 32 26.29 10.76 -15.59
N GLU A 33 26.84 11.96 -15.36
CA GLU A 33 28.06 12.13 -14.58
C GLU A 33 28.00 11.18 -13.38
N THR A 34 29.02 10.35 -13.19
CA THR A 34 29.09 9.31 -12.15
C THR A 34 29.12 9.89 -10.72
N GLY A 35 28.96 11.20 -10.60
CA GLY A 35 28.87 11.91 -9.35
C GLY A 35 27.52 11.70 -8.67
N PRO A 36 27.47 11.92 -7.35
CA PRO A 36 26.23 11.86 -6.60
C PRO A 36 25.29 13.01 -7.01
N VAL A 37 23.98 12.79 -6.91
CA VAL A 37 22.99 13.81 -7.27
C VAL A 37 22.91 14.83 -6.15
N LEU A 38 23.33 16.06 -6.43
CA LEU A 38 23.12 17.22 -5.55
C LEU A 38 21.67 17.68 -5.71
N VAL A 39 20.84 17.36 -4.71
CA VAL A 39 19.44 17.75 -4.70
C VAL A 39 19.33 19.12 -4.02
N LYS A 40 18.87 20.14 -4.76
CA LYS A 40 18.30 21.32 -4.10
C LYS A 40 16.89 20.95 -3.64
N GLN A 41 16.60 21.15 -2.35
CA GLN A 41 15.28 20.89 -1.80
C GLN A 41 14.29 21.94 -2.34
N ASP A 42 13.75 21.71 -3.53
CA ASP A 42 12.66 22.52 -4.06
C ASP A 42 11.36 22.09 -3.36
N ARG A 43 11.05 22.77 -2.25
CA ARG A 43 9.69 22.73 -1.69
C ARG A 43 8.77 23.39 -2.71
N HIS A 44 7.97 22.59 -3.40
CA HIS A 44 6.64 22.88 -3.95
C HIS A 44 6.43 22.11 -5.27
N ALA A 45 5.77 20.95 -5.18
CA ALA A 45 4.94 20.51 -6.30
C ALA A 45 3.72 21.44 -6.35
N THR A 46 3.59 22.23 -7.40
CA THR A 46 2.34 22.93 -7.71
C THR A 46 1.28 21.87 -8.05
N MET A 47 0.38 21.61 -7.10
CA MET A 47 -0.77 20.72 -7.29
C MET A 47 -1.58 21.18 -8.51
N ASN A 48 -1.79 20.27 -9.45
CA ASN A 48 -2.67 20.48 -10.58
C ASN A 48 -4.10 20.16 -10.11
N PRO A 49 -5.02 21.13 -9.99
CA PRO A 49 -6.28 20.97 -9.26
C PRO A 49 -7.37 20.15 -9.98
N GLY A 50 -6.99 19.20 -10.85
CA GLY A 50 -7.92 18.46 -11.72
C GLY A 50 -7.72 16.95 -11.81
N ALA A 51 -6.63 16.39 -11.31
CA ALA A 51 -6.43 14.95 -11.19
C ALA A 51 -6.51 14.60 -9.70
N ALA A 52 -7.48 13.77 -9.31
CA ALA A 52 -7.49 13.21 -7.96
C ALA A 52 -6.17 12.46 -7.75
N GLU A 53 -5.33 12.92 -6.81
CA GLU A 53 -4.09 12.22 -6.50
C GLU A 53 -4.42 10.79 -6.03
N PRO A 54 -3.68 9.77 -6.49
CA PRO A 54 -3.84 8.41 -5.99
C PRO A 54 -3.59 8.38 -4.48
N LEU A 55 -4.40 7.60 -3.76
CA LEU A 55 -4.38 7.56 -2.30
C LEU A 55 -3.14 6.83 -1.76
N LYS A 56 -2.41 7.51 -0.89
CA LYS A 56 -1.06 7.18 -0.42
C LYS A 56 -1.10 6.48 0.95
N ALA A 57 -1.00 5.16 1.05
CA ALA A 57 -1.03 4.43 2.34
C ALA A 57 0.37 4.32 2.95
N ASN A 58 0.56 4.68 4.22
CA ASN A 58 1.82 4.39 4.90
C ASN A 58 2.00 2.87 5.05
N ILE A 59 3.09 2.36 4.50
CA ILE A 59 3.45 0.94 4.58
C ILE A 59 4.48 0.66 5.69
N MET A 60 4.84 1.69 6.45
CA MET A 60 5.66 1.57 7.65
C MET A 60 4.77 1.31 8.87
N GLU A 61 5.11 0.32 9.68
CA GLU A 61 4.49 0.11 11.00
C GLU A 61 5.18 1.04 12.01
N ASN A 62 4.42 1.62 12.93
CA ASN A 62 4.95 2.45 14.01
C ASN A 62 5.90 3.60 13.56
N PRO A 63 5.45 4.48 12.63
CA PRO A 63 6.31 5.51 12.02
C PRO A 63 6.92 6.49 13.04
N SER A 64 6.29 6.70 14.18
CA SER A 64 6.69 7.59 15.27
C SER A 64 7.48 6.90 16.39
N PHE A 65 7.76 5.60 16.30
CA PHE A 65 8.46 4.82 17.35
C PHE A 65 7.75 4.79 18.72
N GLU A 66 6.43 5.05 18.76
CA GLU A 66 5.64 5.12 19.99
C GLU A 66 5.18 3.74 20.48
N ASP A 67 4.96 2.80 19.57
CA ASP A 67 4.49 1.46 19.91
C ASP A 67 5.65 0.54 20.30
N TRP A 68 5.55 -0.15 21.42
CA TRP A 68 6.63 -0.98 21.95
C TRP A 68 6.33 -2.47 21.86
N ALA A 69 7.26 -3.21 21.25
CA ALA A 69 7.48 -4.61 21.56
C ALA A 69 8.21 -4.74 22.92
N VAL A 70 8.71 -5.93 23.25
CA VAL A 70 9.32 -6.18 24.57
C VAL A 70 10.50 -5.26 24.88
N ASP A 71 11.35 -4.98 23.89
CA ASP A 71 12.63 -4.27 24.06
C ASP A 71 12.95 -3.24 22.98
N ARG A 72 12.01 -2.97 22.07
CA ARG A 72 12.18 -2.06 20.93
C ARG A 72 10.83 -1.62 20.37
N PRO A 73 10.80 -0.60 19.51
CA PRO A 73 9.60 -0.20 18.81
C PRO A 73 9.11 -1.31 17.89
N ASP A 74 7.79 -1.55 17.85
CA ASP A 74 7.21 -2.60 17.03
C ASP A 74 7.51 -2.36 15.54
N GLY A 75 7.66 -3.45 14.78
CA GLY A 75 8.00 -3.39 13.34
C GLY A 75 9.47 -3.07 13.02
N TYR A 76 10.25 -2.50 13.94
CA TYR A 76 11.68 -2.22 13.73
C TYR A 76 12.59 -3.37 14.17
N SER A 77 13.60 -3.65 13.37
CA SER A 77 14.62 -4.67 13.66
C SER A 77 16.04 -4.08 13.62
N PRO A 78 16.83 -4.20 14.70
CA PRO A 78 18.22 -3.80 14.67
C PRO A 78 19.08 -4.84 13.93
N VAL A 79 20.07 -4.39 13.17
CA VAL A 79 21.06 -5.28 12.54
C VAL A 79 22.41 -5.19 13.23
N SER A 80 22.92 -6.40 13.52
CA SER A 80 24.10 -6.60 14.32
C SER A 80 25.36 -6.90 13.49
N THR A 81 26.10 -5.88 13.03
CA THR A 81 27.38 -6.00 12.30
C THR A 81 28.66 -5.71 13.12
N SER A 82 28.59 -4.95 14.22
CA SER A 82 29.74 -4.58 15.08
C SER A 82 29.33 -4.28 16.54
N PRO A 83 30.08 -4.70 17.57
CA PRO A 83 29.70 -4.58 18.98
C PRO A 83 29.59 -3.14 19.53
N TYR A 84 30.11 -2.12 18.84
CA TYR A 84 30.20 -0.75 19.35
C TYR A 84 29.06 0.17 18.87
N ARG A 85 27.83 -0.36 18.88
CA ARG A 85 26.62 0.39 18.56
C ARG A 85 25.67 0.43 19.75
N HIS A 86 24.81 1.42 19.76
CA HIS A 86 23.70 1.50 20.69
C HIS A 86 22.46 2.01 19.94
N PHE A 87 21.30 1.51 20.34
CA PHE A 87 20.01 2.01 19.88
C PHE A 87 19.28 2.52 21.10
N ASP A 88 18.97 3.82 21.10
CA ASP A 88 18.10 4.43 22.10
C ASP A 88 16.75 4.66 21.46
N TRP A 89 15.81 3.78 21.80
CA TRP A 89 14.46 3.75 21.25
C TRP A 89 13.51 4.71 21.97
N ALA A 90 13.92 5.31 23.09
CA ALA A 90 13.10 6.16 23.93
C ALA A 90 13.63 7.60 23.96
N TYR A 91 14.27 8.03 22.87
CA TYR A 91 14.82 9.38 22.80
C TYR A 91 13.69 10.42 22.80
N SER A 92 13.65 11.24 23.84
CA SER A 92 12.62 12.26 24.09
C SER A 92 13.21 13.68 24.04
N GLY A 93 14.17 13.89 23.13
CA GLY A 93 14.82 15.19 22.96
C GLY A 93 13.87 16.28 22.44
N SER A 94 14.30 17.55 22.52
CA SER A 94 13.50 18.65 21.98
C SER A 94 13.29 18.51 20.48
N GLY A 95 12.05 18.62 20.02
CA GLY A 95 11.68 18.56 18.60
C GLY A 95 11.28 17.17 18.09
N VAL A 96 11.26 16.15 18.96
CA VAL A 96 10.54 14.90 18.72
C VAL A 96 9.04 15.19 18.63
N THR A 97 8.36 14.54 17.70
CA THR A 97 6.90 14.53 17.58
C THR A 97 6.39 13.32 18.35
N GLY A 98 5.52 13.52 19.35
CA GLY A 98 5.14 12.45 20.27
C GLY A 98 6.05 12.39 21.50
N ASN A 99 6.30 11.19 22.02
CA ASN A 99 7.12 10.94 23.20
C ASN A 99 8.52 10.42 22.85
N TYR A 100 8.68 9.70 21.74
CA TYR A 100 9.87 8.93 21.42
C TYR A 100 10.32 9.12 19.98
N ALA A 101 11.61 8.90 19.77
CA ALA A 101 12.22 8.81 18.46
C ALA A 101 13.31 7.74 18.50
N GLY A 102 13.64 7.16 17.35
CA GLY A 102 14.69 6.16 17.22
C GLY A 102 16.06 6.79 17.08
N VAL A 103 16.95 6.62 18.06
CA VAL A 103 18.36 7.03 17.96
C VAL A 103 19.25 5.85 17.62
N ILE A 104 20.12 6.05 16.64
CA ILE A 104 21.20 5.14 16.28
C ILE A 104 22.52 5.78 16.68
N GLU A 105 23.32 5.03 17.44
CA GLU A 105 24.67 5.40 17.81
C GLU A 105 25.67 4.38 17.27
N ALA A 106 26.72 4.87 16.62
CA ALA A 106 27.82 4.06 16.13
C ALA A 106 29.16 4.71 16.50
N GLN A 107 30.07 3.95 17.09
CA GLN A 107 31.45 4.39 17.31
C GLN A 107 32.40 3.31 16.80
N GLY A 108 33.28 3.64 15.86
CA GLY A 108 34.36 2.74 15.48
C GLY A 108 35.45 2.67 16.54
N SER A 109 36.09 1.51 16.65
CA SER A 109 37.24 1.31 17.53
C SER A 109 38.55 1.61 16.81
N GLN A 110 39.69 1.43 17.48
CA GLN A 110 41.01 1.53 16.84
C GLN A 110 41.22 0.51 15.70
N HIS A 111 40.47 -0.59 15.69
CA HIS A 111 40.67 -1.71 14.77
C HIS A 111 39.50 -1.95 13.81
N GLU A 112 38.30 -1.51 14.18
CA GLU A 112 37.08 -1.85 13.45
C GLU A 112 36.19 -0.60 13.30
N SER A 113 35.68 -0.38 12.09
CA SER A 113 34.59 0.55 11.87
C SER A 113 33.28 -0.05 12.39
N THR A 114 32.30 0.81 12.63
CA THR A 114 31.00 0.39 13.16
C THR A 114 29.88 0.91 12.29
N ASN A 115 28.91 0.04 12.02
CA ASN A 115 27.67 0.38 11.35
C ASN A 115 26.49 0.05 12.27
N GLY A 116 25.79 1.07 12.73
CA GLY A 116 24.50 0.97 13.43
C GLY A 116 23.39 1.03 12.40
N GLN A 117 22.51 0.04 12.40
CA GLN A 117 21.43 -0.07 11.42
C GLN A 117 20.16 -0.56 12.09
N ILE A 118 19.05 0.08 11.75
CA ILE A 118 17.70 -0.41 12.03
C ILE A 118 16.95 -0.46 10.70
N PHE A 119 16.04 -1.40 10.56
CA PHE A 119 15.23 -1.51 9.36
C PHE A 119 13.82 -1.96 9.67
N GLN A 120 12.93 -1.68 8.72
CA GLN A 120 11.62 -2.28 8.63
C GLN A 120 11.46 -2.94 7.27
N GLN A 121 10.78 -4.07 7.26
CA GLN A 121 10.42 -4.78 6.04
C GLN A 121 9.08 -4.25 5.54
N CYS A 122 9.03 -3.81 4.29
CA CYS A 122 7.88 -3.10 3.72
C CYS A 122 6.91 -4.04 2.96
N GLY A 123 7.24 -5.33 2.86
CA GLY A 123 6.45 -6.34 2.16
C GLY A 123 6.53 -6.23 0.63
N THR A 124 5.84 -7.13 -0.08
CA THR A 124 5.82 -7.16 -1.56
C THR A 124 4.73 -6.28 -2.18
N THR A 125 3.91 -5.65 -1.35
CA THR A 125 2.78 -4.80 -1.78
C THR A 125 3.19 -3.33 -1.97
N ALA A 126 4.42 -2.99 -1.58
CA ALA A 126 5.04 -1.67 -1.69
C ALA A 126 5.54 -1.35 -3.11
N LEU A 127 4.68 -1.53 -4.12
CA LEU A 127 5.08 -1.43 -5.52
C LEU A 127 5.63 -0.03 -5.87
N ILE A 128 6.72 0.01 -6.63
CA ILE A 128 7.28 1.24 -7.21
C ILE A 128 6.50 1.56 -8.48
N LYS A 129 5.25 1.96 -8.27
CA LYS A 129 4.39 2.57 -9.28
C LYS A 129 4.34 4.09 -9.03
N PRO A 130 3.88 4.92 -9.99
CA PRO A 130 3.72 6.35 -9.75
C PRO A 130 2.93 6.61 -8.47
N GLY A 131 3.57 7.28 -7.49
CA GLY A 131 2.93 7.68 -6.24
C GLY A 131 3.53 7.11 -4.95
N ILE A 132 4.65 6.35 -4.99
CA ILE A 132 5.37 6.02 -3.75
C ILE A 132 6.21 7.22 -3.28
N SER A 133 6.03 7.64 -2.03
CA SER A 133 6.76 8.76 -1.44
C SER A 133 7.24 8.45 -0.03
N LEU A 134 8.39 9.00 0.35
CA LEU A 134 8.98 8.88 1.67
C LEU A 134 8.99 10.26 2.32
N THR A 135 8.41 10.36 3.52
CA THR A 135 8.61 11.47 4.44
C THR A 135 9.19 10.96 5.75
N LEU A 136 10.11 11.72 6.35
CA LEU A 136 10.62 11.44 7.69
C LEU A 136 11.27 12.68 8.28
N ASP A 137 11.40 12.70 9.60
CA ASP A 137 12.21 13.69 10.32
C ASP A 137 13.51 13.05 10.81
N TRP A 138 14.59 13.83 10.77
CA TRP A 138 15.89 13.37 11.31
C TRP A 138 16.64 14.51 12.00
N ASN A 139 17.49 14.13 12.95
CA ASN A 139 18.41 15.06 13.61
C ASN A 139 19.77 14.39 13.83
N THR A 140 20.81 14.93 13.19
CA THR A 140 22.19 14.50 13.45
C THR A 140 22.70 15.12 14.75
N LEU A 141 22.45 14.44 15.87
CA LEU A 141 22.80 14.90 17.22
C LEU A 141 24.30 15.12 17.39
N ALA A 142 25.12 14.22 16.86
CA ALA A 142 26.57 14.34 16.87
C ALA A 142 27.20 13.52 15.74
N ASN A 143 28.21 14.06 15.07
CA ASN A 143 29.02 13.28 14.15
C ASN A 143 30.47 13.84 14.13
N PRO A 144 31.27 13.55 15.17
CA PRO A 144 32.57 14.19 15.37
C PRO A 144 33.63 13.75 14.36
N ASP A 145 33.41 12.62 13.68
CA ASP A 145 34.34 11.99 12.76
C ASP A 145 33.96 12.18 11.29
N LEU A 146 33.15 13.21 10.98
CA LEU A 146 32.72 13.55 9.62
C LEU A 146 33.89 13.66 8.63
N SER A 147 34.95 14.37 9.01
CA SER A 147 36.15 14.53 8.18
C SER A 147 36.98 13.25 8.04
N GLN A 148 36.72 12.24 8.88
CA GLN A 148 37.32 10.90 8.81
C GLN A 148 36.44 9.92 8.01
N GLY A 149 35.30 10.37 7.49
CA GLY A 149 34.37 9.54 6.74
C GLY A 149 33.28 8.87 7.58
N ALA A 150 32.94 9.41 8.75
CA ALA A 150 31.67 9.06 9.40
C ALA A 150 30.48 9.63 8.60
N TYR A 151 29.36 8.92 8.61
CA TYR A 151 28.15 9.36 7.88
C TYR A 151 26.88 8.75 8.43
N ALA A 152 25.74 9.31 8.05
CA ALA A 152 24.43 8.71 8.25
C ALA A 152 23.61 8.80 6.96
N TYR A 153 22.80 7.77 6.68
CA TYR A 153 21.91 7.76 5.52
C TYR A 153 20.66 6.91 5.75
N ILE A 154 19.63 7.20 4.96
CA ILE A 154 18.45 6.36 4.78
C ILE A 154 18.63 5.55 3.50
N THR A 155 18.24 4.28 3.50
CA THR A 155 18.22 3.44 2.28
C THR A 155 16.84 2.89 2.02
N ILE A 156 16.35 3.14 0.80
CA ILE A 156 15.22 2.43 0.22
C ILE A 156 15.80 1.31 -0.64
N SER A 157 15.65 0.07 -0.18
CA SER A 157 16.08 -1.11 -0.92
C SER A 157 14.89 -1.67 -1.68
N THR A 158 15.05 -1.82 -2.98
CA THR A 158 13.98 -2.21 -3.89
C THR A 158 14.33 -3.54 -4.53
N ARG A 159 13.32 -4.36 -4.84
CA ARG A 159 13.51 -5.67 -5.44
C ARG A 159 12.45 -5.95 -6.51
N ASP A 160 12.87 -6.65 -7.56
CA ASP A 160 11.99 -7.31 -8.51
C ASP A 160 11.97 -8.84 -8.27
N ASN A 161 11.08 -9.56 -8.93
CA ASN A 161 11.00 -11.02 -8.82
C ASN A 161 12.23 -11.76 -9.40
N MET A 162 13.25 -11.06 -9.94
CA MET A 162 14.36 -11.63 -10.70
C MET A 162 15.75 -11.43 -10.08
N THR A 163 15.85 -10.98 -8.83
CA THR A 163 17.00 -11.06 -7.88
C THR A 163 17.95 -9.87 -7.73
N SER A 164 17.91 -8.81 -8.55
CA SER A 164 18.77 -7.64 -8.31
C SER A 164 18.10 -6.61 -7.41
N SER A 165 18.74 -6.26 -6.29
CA SER A 165 18.31 -5.13 -5.47
C SER A 165 18.86 -3.82 -6.03
N LEU A 166 18.00 -2.81 -6.15
CA LEU A 166 18.38 -1.45 -6.51
C LEU A 166 18.12 -0.54 -5.30
N ASN A 167 19.11 0.24 -4.90
CA ASN A 167 19.12 0.97 -3.64
C ASN A 167 19.23 2.48 -3.86
N LEU A 168 18.26 3.22 -3.30
CA LEU A 168 18.33 4.67 -3.21
C LEU A 168 18.85 5.04 -1.82
N HIS A 169 19.93 5.81 -1.75
CA HIS A 169 20.56 6.27 -0.52
C HIS A 169 20.38 7.78 -0.36
N TYR A 170 19.73 8.21 0.72
CA TYR A 170 19.61 9.62 1.09
C TYR A 170 20.63 9.92 2.19
N VAL A 171 21.75 10.55 1.83
CA VAL A 171 22.87 10.82 2.75
C VAL A 171 22.59 12.12 3.51
N VAL A 172 22.30 11.98 4.81
CA VAL A 172 21.79 13.06 5.67
C VAL A 172 22.84 13.65 6.61
N SER A 173 24.02 13.03 6.70
CA SER A 173 25.18 13.56 7.42
C SER A 173 26.46 13.07 6.76
N TYR A 174 27.26 13.98 6.19
CA TYR A 174 28.57 13.68 5.58
C TYR A 174 29.44 14.95 5.43
N ASP A 175 30.75 14.79 5.18
CA ASP A 175 31.67 15.89 4.87
C ASP A 175 32.54 15.55 3.64
N VAL A 176 33.60 14.76 3.82
CA VAL A 176 34.60 14.47 2.77
C VAL A 176 34.50 13.04 2.25
N LEU A 177 33.31 12.61 1.83
CA LEU A 177 33.12 11.29 1.21
C LEU A 177 32.66 11.39 -0.24
N SER A 178 33.37 10.68 -1.11
CA SER A 178 32.98 10.47 -2.50
C SER A 178 32.04 9.27 -2.59
N PHE A 179 30.75 9.51 -2.34
CA PHE A 179 29.72 8.57 -2.78
C PHE A 179 29.68 8.58 -4.31
N THR A 180 29.68 7.41 -4.92
CA THR A 180 29.67 7.25 -6.38
C THR A 180 28.46 6.42 -6.75
N ASN A 181 27.69 6.90 -7.71
CA ASN A 181 26.55 6.15 -8.23
C ASN A 181 27.05 4.94 -9.03
N GLY A 182 26.37 3.81 -8.85
CA GLY A 182 26.65 2.54 -9.53
C GLY A 182 25.41 1.97 -10.19
N THR A 183 25.54 0.73 -10.67
CA THR A 183 24.43 0.02 -11.33
C THR A 183 23.33 -0.41 -10.35
N SER A 184 23.65 -0.49 -9.06
CA SER A 184 22.74 -1.00 -8.02
C SER A 184 22.54 -0.03 -6.87
N ASP A 185 23.34 1.03 -6.77
CA ASP A 185 23.33 1.95 -5.64
C ASP A 185 23.41 3.39 -6.15
N THR A 186 22.44 4.22 -5.78
CA THR A 186 22.39 5.63 -6.14
C THR A 186 22.32 6.49 -4.89
N TYR A 187 23.09 7.57 -4.85
CA TYR A 187 23.24 8.44 -3.69
C TYR A 187 22.73 9.85 -3.99
N PHE A 188 21.80 10.31 -3.15
CA PHE A 188 21.28 11.66 -3.08
C PHE A 188 21.86 12.33 -1.83
N LEU A 189 22.56 13.44 -2.03
CA LEU A 189 23.23 14.14 -0.93
C LEU A 189 22.32 15.25 -0.38
N MET A 190 22.02 15.17 0.91
CA MET A 190 21.07 16.03 1.63
C MET A 190 21.77 16.73 2.81
N ASN A 191 23.03 17.17 2.69
CA ASN A 191 23.83 17.58 3.84
C ASN A 191 23.16 18.70 4.66
N GLU A 192 22.76 18.40 5.90
CA GLU A 192 22.13 19.37 6.79
C GLU A 192 22.94 19.59 8.08
N SER A 193 22.61 20.67 8.78
CA SER A 193 23.26 21.08 10.02
C SER A 193 23.14 20.06 11.15
N LEU A 194 24.19 19.96 11.98
CA LEU A 194 24.18 19.18 13.23
C LEU A 194 23.22 19.78 14.26
N ASN A 195 22.65 18.90 15.10
CA ASN A 195 21.81 19.22 16.25
C ASN A 195 20.60 20.11 15.90
N GLN A 196 19.97 19.81 14.76
CA GLN A 196 18.75 20.42 14.29
C GLN A 196 17.87 19.34 13.65
N TRP A 197 16.56 19.38 13.91
CA TRP A 197 15.58 18.57 13.21
C TRP A 197 15.37 19.08 11.80
N ASN A 198 15.42 18.16 10.84
CA ASN A 198 15.19 18.38 9.43
C ASN A 198 14.13 17.40 8.94
N SER A 199 13.42 17.77 7.88
CA SER A 199 12.35 16.94 7.30
C SER A 199 12.67 16.58 5.86
N LEU A 200 12.43 15.32 5.53
CA LEU A 200 12.61 14.73 4.21
C LEU A 200 11.23 14.57 3.60
N ASP A 201 11.11 14.91 2.32
CA ASP A 201 9.92 14.63 1.51
C ASP A 201 10.39 14.31 0.08
N ARG A 202 10.27 13.03 -0.32
CA ARG A 202 10.79 12.50 -1.59
C ARG A 202 9.77 11.66 -2.30
N ASN A 203 9.67 11.86 -3.62
CA ASN A 203 8.98 10.94 -4.52
C ASN A 203 9.94 9.81 -4.89
N ILE A 204 9.75 8.64 -4.28
CA ILE A 204 10.62 7.48 -4.47
C ILE A 204 10.53 6.95 -5.90
N THR A 205 9.35 7.04 -6.54
CA THR A 205 9.19 6.61 -7.93
C THR A 205 10.01 7.48 -8.88
N GLU A 206 9.95 8.79 -8.71
CA GLU A 206 10.71 9.74 -9.53
C GLU A 206 12.21 9.60 -9.31
N ASP A 207 12.64 9.44 -8.05
CA ASP A 207 14.04 9.20 -7.71
C ASP A 207 14.55 7.88 -8.33
N PHE A 208 13.74 6.82 -8.29
CA PHE A 208 14.07 5.54 -8.94
C PHE A 208 14.19 5.69 -10.45
N ILE A 209 13.24 6.36 -11.11
CA ILE A 209 13.28 6.61 -12.56
C ILE A 209 14.50 7.46 -12.93
N SER A 210 14.82 8.48 -12.13
CA SER A 210 15.99 9.33 -12.36
C SER A 210 17.29 8.55 -12.20
N ALA A 211 17.34 7.60 -11.26
CA ALA A 211 18.52 6.80 -10.96
C ALA A 211 18.78 5.71 -12.00
N TYR A 212 17.74 4.96 -12.36
CA TYR A 212 17.87 3.70 -13.12
C TYR A 212 17.17 3.72 -14.48
N GLY A 213 16.45 4.80 -14.79
CA GLY A 213 15.64 4.94 -15.99
C GLY A 213 14.26 4.28 -15.86
N SER A 214 13.29 4.78 -16.63
CA SER A 214 11.93 4.23 -16.63
C SER A 214 11.85 2.77 -17.11
N GLY A 215 12.86 2.31 -17.87
CA GLY A 215 12.94 0.92 -18.33
C GLY A 215 13.33 -0.08 -17.24
N ALA A 216 13.84 0.38 -16.09
CA ALA A 216 14.12 -0.46 -14.93
C ALA A 216 12.86 -0.72 -14.08
N LEU A 217 11.77 0.04 -14.28
CA LEU A 217 10.50 -0.22 -13.61
C LEU A 217 9.85 -1.48 -14.19
N SER A 218 9.41 -2.38 -13.30
CA SER A 218 8.55 -3.50 -13.64
C SER A 218 7.28 -3.45 -12.81
N ASP A 219 6.20 -4.08 -13.28
CA ASP A 219 4.95 -4.20 -12.51
C ASP A 219 5.11 -4.98 -11.20
N SER A 220 6.25 -5.66 -11.03
CA SER A 220 6.65 -6.42 -9.84
C SER A 220 7.74 -5.75 -9.00
N GLN A 221 8.17 -4.53 -9.34
CA GLN A 221 9.17 -3.82 -8.57
C GLN A 221 8.54 -3.29 -7.28
N TYR A 222 9.10 -3.62 -6.12
CA TYR A 222 8.61 -3.13 -4.81
C TYR A 222 9.75 -2.64 -3.92
N VAL A 223 9.42 -1.86 -2.89
CA VAL A 223 10.32 -1.55 -1.78
C VAL A 223 10.32 -2.74 -0.82
N GLU A 224 11.46 -3.40 -0.68
CA GLU A 224 11.60 -4.54 0.23
C GLU A 224 11.91 -4.07 1.65
N TYR A 225 12.79 -3.08 1.79
CA TYR A 225 13.25 -2.57 3.07
C TYR A 225 13.44 -1.07 3.07
N LEU A 226 13.12 -0.44 4.20
CA LEU A 226 13.62 0.87 4.59
C LEU A 226 14.66 0.69 5.70
N TRP A 227 15.88 1.18 5.46
CA TRP A 227 16.97 1.16 6.43
C TRP A 227 17.30 2.56 6.91
N LEU A 228 17.56 2.69 8.20
CA LEU A 228 18.11 3.88 8.83
C LEU A 228 19.49 3.53 9.37
N ARG A 229 20.54 4.29 9.02
CA ARG A 229 21.93 3.89 9.27
C ARG A 229 22.81 5.02 9.78
N ALA A 230 23.73 4.65 10.67
CA ALA A 230 24.85 5.47 11.12
C ALA A 230 26.15 4.68 11.00
N PHE A 231 27.17 5.28 10.41
CA PHE A 231 28.50 4.71 10.24
C PHE A 231 29.55 5.56 10.95
N SER A 232 30.47 4.89 11.62
CA SER A 232 31.62 5.51 12.26
C SER A 232 32.91 4.76 11.86
N PRO A 233 33.95 5.47 11.37
CA PRO A 233 35.17 4.87 10.86
C PRO A 233 36.05 4.30 11.99
N THR A 234 37.11 3.59 11.64
CA THR A 234 38.15 3.23 12.62
C THR A 234 38.79 4.48 13.23
N ASN A 235 39.30 4.36 14.46
CA ASN A 235 39.88 5.45 15.25
C ASN A 235 38.91 6.62 15.51
N ALA A 236 37.61 6.33 15.60
CA ALA A 236 36.60 7.34 15.91
C ALA A 236 36.87 8.00 17.27
N VAL A 237 36.77 9.33 17.32
CA VAL A 237 36.94 10.11 18.56
C VAL A 237 35.64 10.22 19.34
N GLY A 238 34.50 9.84 18.75
CA GLY A 238 33.21 9.77 19.43
C GLY A 238 32.13 9.06 18.63
N HIS A 239 30.91 9.10 19.15
CA HIS A 239 29.76 8.46 18.51
C HIS A 239 29.24 9.33 17.36
N ALA A 240 29.00 8.71 16.21
CA ALA A 240 28.00 9.19 15.27
C ALA A 240 26.62 8.87 15.84
N ARG A 241 25.80 9.88 16.09
CA ARG A 241 24.49 9.82 16.74
C ARG A 241 23.48 10.53 15.86
N ILE A 242 22.44 9.81 15.46
CA ILE A 242 21.35 10.35 14.65
C ILE A 242 20.02 9.87 15.20
N ALA A 243 19.06 10.79 15.34
CA ALA A 243 17.68 10.51 15.67
C ALA A 243 16.83 10.51 14.39
N PHE A 244 15.84 9.62 14.34
CA PHE A 244 14.81 9.55 13.31
C PHE A 244 13.44 9.52 13.96
N ASP A 245 12.47 10.14 13.29
CA ASP A 245 11.08 10.24 13.73
C ASP A 245 10.16 10.34 12.50
N ASN A 246 8.85 10.13 12.68
CA ASN A 246 7.81 10.26 11.66
C ASN A 246 8.12 9.57 10.33
N VAL A 247 8.65 8.33 10.36
CA VAL A 247 9.11 7.61 9.17
C VAL A 247 7.92 7.03 8.40
N VAL A 248 7.46 7.76 7.40
CA VAL A 248 6.27 7.45 6.62
C VAL A 248 6.68 7.15 5.18
N LEU A 249 6.51 5.91 4.75
CA LEU A 249 6.64 5.51 3.34
C LEU A 249 5.24 5.28 2.81
N THR A 250 4.71 6.18 1.99
CA THR A 250 3.36 6.03 1.48
C THR A 250 3.32 5.39 0.09
N ASN A 251 2.48 4.38 -0.11
CA ASN A 251 2.21 3.77 -1.41
C ASN A 251 0.81 4.13 -1.94
N GLY A 252 0.76 4.71 -3.15
CA GLY A 252 -0.44 4.98 -3.94
C GLY A 252 -1.28 3.75 -4.32
N THR A 253 -0.73 2.53 -4.18
CA THR A 253 -1.30 1.28 -4.71
C THR A 253 -1.43 0.17 -3.65
N TYR A 254 -1.47 0.51 -2.35
CA TYR A 254 -1.59 -0.51 -1.31
C TYR A 254 -3.00 -1.12 -1.28
N SER A 255 -3.12 -2.40 -1.62
CA SER A 255 -4.36 -3.20 -1.58
C SER A 255 -4.54 -3.98 -0.27
N GLY A 256 -3.60 -3.87 0.68
CA GLY A 256 -3.57 -4.69 1.91
C GLY A 256 -4.71 -4.44 2.91
N TRP A 257 -5.58 -3.46 2.66
CA TRP A 257 -6.75 -3.14 3.47
C TRP A 257 -7.79 -4.28 3.51
N ILE A 258 -7.79 -5.14 2.50
CA ILE A 258 -8.50 -6.43 2.51
C ILE A 258 -7.60 -7.51 1.93
N SER A 259 -7.15 -8.42 2.78
CA SER A 259 -6.49 -9.63 2.30
C SER A 259 -7.40 -10.40 1.32
N ASN A 260 -6.88 -10.71 0.13
CA ASN A 260 -7.59 -11.42 -0.94
C ASN A 260 -8.90 -10.74 -1.39
N GLY A 261 -8.83 -9.44 -1.70
CA GLY A 261 -9.92 -8.67 -2.35
C GLY A 261 -9.94 -8.80 -3.88
N ASP A 262 -8.80 -9.17 -4.48
CA ASP A 262 -8.62 -9.55 -5.88
C ASP A 262 -9.02 -11.01 -6.17
N PHE A 263 -9.27 -11.82 -5.14
CA PHE A 263 -9.72 -13.21 -5.21
C PHE A 263 -8.81 -14.19 -5.98
N GLU A 264 -7.59 -13.77 -6.32
CA GLU A 264 -6.60 -14.57 -7.04
C GLU A 264 -6.01 -15.71 -6.21
N THR A 265 -6.04 -15.60 -4.88
CA THR A 265 -5.30 -16.52 -4.01
C THR A 265 -6.09 -17.01 -2.80
N GLY A 266 -5.61 -18.10 -2.20
CA GLY A 266 -6.11 -18.56 -0.91
C GLY A 266 -7.35 -19.46 -0.96
N ASN A 267 -7.79 -19.83 0.24
CA ASN A 267 -8.87 -20.78 0.51
C ASN A 267 -10.11 -20.09 1.12
N GLY A 268 -10.22 -18.77 0.93
CA GLY A 268 -11.28 -17.95 1.48
C GLY A 268 -11.12 -17.54 2.95
N TRP A 269 -10.04 -17.92 3.66
CA TRP A 269 -9.87 -17.60 5.10
C TRP A 269 -9.87 -16.11 5.44
N ALA A 270 -9.53 -15.24 4.49
CA ALA A 270 -9.60 -13.79 4.70
C ALA A 270 -11.05 -13.27 4.84
N TRP A 271 -12.04 -14.08 4.43
CA TRP A 271 -13.46 -13.75 4.42
C TRP A 271 -14.25 -14.76 5.26
N TRP A 272 -15.19 -14.25 6.05
CA TRP A 272 -16.18 -15.13 6.67
C TRP A 272 -17.28 -15.42 5.65
N TYR A 273 -17.68 -16.68 5.49
CA TYR A 273 -18.66 -17.07 4.48
C TYR A 273 -19.76 -17.94 5.05
N THR A 274 -20.94 -17.90 4.42
CA THR A 274 -22.02 -18.86 4.66
C THR A 274 -22.85 -19.04 3.41
N ALA A 275 -23.19 -20.29 3.14
CA ALA A 275 -24.15 -20.67 2.12
C ALA A 275 -25.20 -21.61 2.70
N SER A 276 -26.44 -21.44 2.27
CA SER A 276 -27.48 -22.46 2.43
C SER A 276 -27.13 -23.72 1.62
N SER A 277 -27.89 -24.81 1.78
CA SER A 277 -27.70 -26.03 0.96
C SER A 277 -27.88 -25.82 -0.54
N MET A 278 -28.51 -24.71 -0.95
CA MET A 278 -28.67 -24.31 -2.35
C MET A 278 -27.77 -23.14 -2.74
N GLY A 279 -27.02 -22.55 -1.82
CA GLY A 279 -26.06 -21.51 -2.15
C GLY A 279 -24.72 -22.11 -2.53
N THR A 280 -24.01 -21.51 -3.47
CA THR A 280 -22.60 -21.82 -3.76
C THR A 280 -21.75 -20.57 -3.62
N ILE A 281 -20.52 -20.79 -3.14
CA ILE A 281 -19.46 -19.79 -3.04
C ILE A 281 -18.21 -20.45 -3.59
N GLU A 282 -17.67 -19.94 -4.68
CA GLU A 282 -16.53 -20.53 -5.39
C GLU A 282 -15.74 -19.48 -6.16
N GLN A 283 -14.56 -19.85 -6.66
CA GLN A 283 -13.83 -19.03 -7.63
C GLN A 283 -14.38 -19.27 -9.04
N SER A 284 -14.45 -18.21 -9.84
CA SER A 284 -14.85 -18.25 -11.25
C SER A 284 -13.68 -17.83 -12.13
N THR A 285 -13.56 -18.42 -13.32
CA THR A 285 -12.59 -17.98 -14.35
C THR A 285 -13.17 -16.92 -15.30
N ASP A 286 -14.42 -16.49 -15.07
CA ASP A 286 -14.97 -15.27 -15.65
C ASP A 286 -14.57 -14.14 -14.69
N CYS A 287 -13.61 -13.30 -15.09
CA CYS A 287 -12.94 -12.28 -14.26
C CYS A 287 -12.56 -11.06 -15.13
N THR A 288 -12.26 -9.92 -14.50
CA THR A 288 -11.80 -8.68 -15.14
C THR A 288 -10.32 -8.42 -14.92
N ASP A 289 -9.77 -8.87 -13.78
CA ASP A 289 -8.34 -8.88 -13.50
C ASP A 289 -7.85 -10.31 -13.19
N GLY A 290 -6.55 -10.55 -13.37
CA GLY A 290 -5.93 -11.83 -13.02
C GLY A 290 -6.54 -13.07 -13.68
N THR A 291 -6.86 -14.08 -12.86
CA THR A 291 -7.29 -15.43 -13.23
C THR A 291 -8.64 -15.80 -12.62
N HIS A 292 -9.02 -15.19 -11.49
CA HIS A 292 -10.12 -15.64 -10.67
C HIS A 292 -10.93 -14.50 -10.07
N SER A 293 -12.25 -14.57 -10.19
CA SER A 293 -13.19 -13.73 -9.45
C SER A 293 -13.93 -14.53 -8.37
N LEU A 294 -14.55 -13.85 -7.40
CA LEU A 294 -15.49 -14.45 -6.45
C LEU A 294 -16.84 -14.70 -7.12
N SER A 295 -17.39 -15.91 -6.99
CA SER A 295 -18.74 -16.27 -7.41
C SER A 295 -19.65 -16.58 -6.23
N LEU A 296 -20.81 -15.92 -6.16
CA LEU A 296 -21.92 -16.22 -5.26
C LEU A 296 -23.15 -16.59 -6.08
N SER A 297 -23.66 -17.81 -5.95
CA SER A 297 -24.84 -18.21 -6.72
C SER A 297 -25.87 -18.99 -5.92
N VAL A 298 -27.13 -18.89 -6.36
CA VAL A 298 -28.24 -19.75 -5.95
C VAL A 298 -28.87 -20.26 -7.25
N PRO A 299 -28.79 -21.58 -7.55
CA PRO A 299 -29.30 -22.14 -8.78
C PRO A 299 -30.83 -22.18 -8.75
N GLU A 300 -31.41 -22.55 -9.89
CA GLU A 300 -32.86 -22.65 -10.05
C GLU A 300 -33.49 -23.57 -8.99
N SER A 301 -34.38 -23.01 -8.17
CA SER A 301 -35.08 -23.77 -7.14
C SER A 301 -36.41 -24.34 -7.60
N ARG A 302 -36.74 -25.56 -7.18
CA ARG A 302 -38.06 -26.18 -7.38
C ARG A 302 -39.04 -25.95 -6.22
N GLY A 303 -38.64 -25.27 -5.13
CA GLY A 303 -39.56 -25.01 -4.03
C GLY A 303 -38.97 -24.53 -2.70
N SER A 304 -37.65 -24.47 -2.53
CA SER A 304 -37.00 -23.91 -1.35
C SER A 304 -35.96 -22.86 -1.72
N GLY A 305 -35.97 -21.70 -1.07
CA GLY A 305 -34.96 -20.68 -1.35
C GLY A 305 -33.57 -21.02 -0.85
N GLY A 306 -32.60 -20.26 -1.34
CA GLY A 306 -31.21 -20.33 -0.95
C GLY A 306 -30.59 -18.95 -0.82
N TYR A 307 -29.43 -18.92 -0.16
CA TYR A 307 -28.58 -17.75 -0.07
C TYR A 307 -27.11 -18.17 -0.03
N ALA A 308 -26.26 -17.25 -0.45
CA ALA A 308 -24.81 -17.33 -0.34
C ALA A 308 -24.27 -15.93 -0.02
N TYR A 309 -23.34 -15.82 0.93
CA TYR A 309 -22.66 -14.56 1.20
C TYR A 309 -21.27 -14.75 1.77
N VAL A 310 -20.43 -13.74 1.52
CA VAL A 310 -19.14 -13.53 2.16
C VAL A 310 -19.14 -12.19 2.87
N SER A 311 -18.40 -12.08 3.96
CA SER A 311 -18.32 -10.89 4.78
C SER A 311 -16.92 -10.68 5.35
N LYS A 312 -16.57 -9.41 5.52
CA LYS A 312 -15.37 -8.98 6.22
C LYS A 312 -15.81 -8.03 7.32
N TYR A 313 -15.30 -8.27 8.52
CA TYR A 313 -15.44 -7.36 9.65
C TYR A 313 -14.11 -6.67 9.88
N PHE A 314 -14.20 -5.41 10.27
CA PHE A 314 -13.07 -4.58 10.65
C PHE A 314 -13.13 -4.31 12.14
N ASP A 315 -11.98 -3.98 12.72
CA ASP A 315 -11.93 -3.60 14.12
C ASP A 315 -12.69 -2.30 14.36
N TYR A 316 -13.15 -2.11 15.60
CA TYR A 316 -13.87 -0.91 16.00
C TYR A 316 -13.40 -0.47 17.39
N PRO A 317 -13.13 0.83 17.61
CA PRO A 317 -13.32 1.96 16.69
C PRO A 317 -12.30 2.04 15.55
N GLY A 318 -11.37 1.08 15.46
CA GLY A 318 -10.32 0.88 14.45
C GLY A 318 -10.74 0.83 12.96
N GLY A 319 -11.99 1.13 12.62
CA GLY A 319 -12.53 0.96 11.28
C GLY A 319 -12.39 2.22 10.43
N TYR A 320 -12.41 2.07 9.11
CA TYR A 320 -12.25 3.18 8.16
C TYR A 320 -13.31 4.27 8.36
N PHE A 321 -12.86 5.52 8.52
CA PHE A 321 -13.76 6.67 8.64
C PHE A 321 -14.14 7.25 7.29
N ALA A 322 -15.44 7.53 7.13
CA ALA A 322 -15.98 8.25 5.97
C ALA A 322 -16.54 9.61 6.41
N HIS A 323 -15.71 10.42 7.07
CA HIS A 323 -16.11 11.74 7.56
C HIS A 323 -16.31 12.72 6.40
N ASP A 324 -15.33 12.80 5.50
CA ASP A 324 -15.34 13.65 4.31
C ASP A 324 -15.37 12.81 3.03
N ALA A 325 -15.81 13.45 1.94
CA ALA A 325 -15.83 12.85 0.62
C ALA A 325 -14.43 12.36 0.22
N GLY A 326 -14.36 11.17 -0.35
CA GLY A 326 -13.13 10.50 -0.75
C GLY A 326 -12.36 9.82 0.37
N MET A 327 -12.80 9.90 1.64
CA MET A 327 -12.08 9.29 2.76
C MET A 327 -12.18 7.78 2.84
N THR A 328 -13.30 7.19 2.43
CA THR A 328 -13.44 5.74 2.29
C THR A 328 -14.23 5.48 1.02
N VAL A 329 -13.55 4.94 0.02
CA VAL A 329 -14.12 4.62 -1.28
C VAL A 329 -14.01 3.12 -1.50
N PHE A 330 -15.08 2.50 -1.94
CA PHE A 330 -15.06 1.11 -2.43
C PHE A 330 -14.90 1.14 -3.93
N ASP A 331 -13.95 0.37 -4.43
CA ASP A 331 -13.72 0.16 -5.85
C ASP A 331 -13.91 -1.32 -6.15
N LEU A 332 -14.75 -1.65 -7.13
CA LEU A 332 -15.06 -3.04 -7.45
C LEU A 332 -15.55 -3.23 -8.87
N ASP A 333 -15.17 -4.36 -9.44
CA ASP A 333 -15.81 -4.93 -10.61
C ASP A 333 -16.86 -5.96 -10.19
N TRP A 334 -17.98 -5.98 -10.90
CA TRP A 334 -19.07 -6.89 -10.58
C TRP A 334 -19.90 -7.29 -11.80
N LYS A 335 -20.48 -8.48 -11.75
CA LYS A 335 -21.39 -8.99 -12.78
C LYS A 335 -22.57 -9.70 -12.12
N TYR A 336 -23.77 -9.17 -12.35
CA TYR A 336 -25.01 -9.70 -11.79
C TYR A 336 -25.81 -10.46 -12.85
N ASN A 337 -26.49 -11.53 -12.46
CA ASN A 337 -27.48 -12.21 -13.31
C ASN A 337 -28.56 -12.90 -12.46
N ASP A 338 -29.75 -13.05 -13.03
CA ASP A 338 -30.91 -13.69 -12.41
C ASP A 338 -31.89 -14.21 -13.46
N SER A 339 -32.75 -15.16 -13.11
CA SER A 339 -33.74 -15.69 -14.04
C SER A 339 -34.97 -14.75 -14.17
N PRO A 340 -35.24 -14.20 -15.38
CA PRO A 340 -36.32 -13.24 -15.56
C PRO A 340 -37.69 -13.84 -15.22
N GLY A 341 -38.49 -13.10 -14.45
CA GLY A 341 -39.90 -13.42 -14.24
C GLY A 341 -40.19 -14.62 -13.33
N ALA A 342 -39.18 -15.19 -12.67
CA ALA A 342 -39.35 -16.37 -11.83
C ALA A 342 -39.88 -16.09 -10.40
N GLY A 343 -40.40 -14.89 -10.15
CA GLY A 343 -41.07 -14.52 -8.90
C GLY A 343 -40.26 -13.55 -8.02
N GLN A 344 -40.93 -13.03 -6.99
CA GLN A 344 -40.37 -12.07 -6.04
C GLN A 344 -39.24 -12.72 -5.23
N TYR A 345 -38.36 -11.88 -4.66
CA TYR A 345 -37.23 -12.29 -3.80
C TYR A 345 -36.07 -12.98 -4.54
N GLN A 346 -35.59 -12.36 -5.63
CA GLN A 346 -34.29 -12.65 -6.22
C GLN A 346 -33.51 -11.37 -6.26
N TYR A 347 -32.37 -11.33 -5.59
CA TYR A 347 -31.54 -10.14 -5.51
C TYR A 347 -30.12 -10.46 -5.06
N SER A 348 -29.23 -9.53 -5.35
CA SER A 348 -27.90 -9.48 -4.78
C SER A 348 -27.59 -8.06 -4.30
N TYR A 349 -26.86 -7.93 -3.20
CA TYR A 349 -26.47 -6.63 -2.66
C TYR A 349 -25.08 -6.66 -2.00
N LEU A 350 -24.46 -5.49 -1.94
CA LEU A 350 -23.40 -5.14 -1.01
C LEU A 350 -24.03 -4.53 0.24
N ARG A 351 -23.82 -5.14 1.40
CA ARG A 351 -24.22 -4.57 2.70
C ARG A 351 -23.00 -3.99 3.38
N VAL A 352 -23.09 -2.73 3.75
CA VAL A 352 -22.10 -1.99 4.52
C VAL A 352 -22.66 -1.76 5.92
N ASN A 353 -21.92 -2.14 6.94
CA ASN A 353 -22.24 -1.88 8.34
C ASN A 353 -21.33 -0.78 8.84
N VAL A 354 -21.92 0.37 9.17
CA VAL A 354 -21.22 1.49 9.81
C VAL A 354 -21.72 1.62 11.24
N LYS A 355 -20.83 1.97 12.18
CA LYS A 355 -21.23 2.14 13.57
C LYS A 355 -20.40 3.19 14.30
N ASN A 356 -20.96 3.68 15.40
CA ASN A 356 -20.28 4.45 16.43
C ASN A 356 -20.59 3.85 17.81
N SER A 357 -20.26 4.55 18.91
CA SER A 357 -20.39 4.03 20.28
C SER A 357 -21.85 3.86 20.73
N THR A 358 -22.79 4.47 20.02
CA THR A 358 -24.21 4.55 20.41
C THR A 358 -25.16 3.90 19.41
N ALA A 359 -24.73 3.73 18.15
CA ALA A 359 -25.58 3.28 17.06
C ALA A 359 -24.81 2.48 16.01
N SER A 360 -25.54 1.61 15.31
CA SER A 360 -25.08 0.90 14.10
C SER A 360 -26.15 1.06 13.03
N HIS A 361 -25.70 1.26 11.79
CA HIS A 361 -26.55 1.44 10.62
C HIS A 361 -26.11 0.53 9.49
N LEU A 362 -27.09 -0.05 8.79
CA LEU A 362 -26.86 -0.95 7.67
C LEU A 362 -27.23 -0.25 6.35
N ILE A 363 -26.27 -0.14 5.45
CA ILE A 363 -26.46 0.40 4.12
C ILE A 363 -26.46 -0.79 3.15
N TYR A 364 -27.54 -0.98 2.40
CA TYR A 364 -27.68 -2.02 1.39
C TYR A 364 -27.63 -1.39 0.01
N ILE A 365 -26.65 -1.76 -0.80
CA ILE A 365 -26.46 -1.27 -2.17
C ILE A 365 -26.71 -2.44 -3.11
N TYR A 366 -27.85 -2.45 -3.79
CA TYR A 366 -28.30 -3.59 -4.59
C TYR A 366 -27.65 -3.58 -5.97
N PHE A 367 -27.18 -4.73 -6.42
CA PHE A 367 -26.69 -4.95 -7.78
C PHE A 367 -27.84 -5.18 -8.77
N GLY A 368 -28.91 -5.83 -8.31
CA GLY A 368 -30.08 -6.10 -9.13
C GLY A 368 -31.17 -6.83 -8.35
N THR A 369 -32.36 -6.87 -8.94
CA THR A 369 -33.54 -7.60 -8.45
C THR A 369 -34.28 -8.23 -9.64
N HIS A 370 -35.15 -9.20 -9.35
CA HIS A 370 -35.91 -9.97 -10.34
C HIS A 370 -36.64 -9.13 -11.43
N ASP A 371 -37.10 -7.93 -11.09
CA ASP A 371 -37.89 -7.05 -11.96
C ASP A 371 -37.19 -5.72 -12.28
N GLY A 372 -35.94 -5.55 -11.86
CA GLY A 372 -35.19 -4.30 -12.03
C GLY A 372 -35.78 -3.13 -11.24
N THR A 373 -36.55 -3.40 -10.18
CA THR A 373 -37.06 -2.38 -9.26
C THR A 373 -36.53 -2.60 -7.83
N LEU A 374 -36.29 -1.50 -7.11
CA LEU A 374 -35.92 -1.54 -5.69
C LEU A 374 -37.17 -1.17 -4.90
N GLY A 375 -37.78 -2.14 -4.23
CA GLY A 375 -39.06 -1.99 -3.52
C GLY A 375 -38.90 -1.70 -2.03
N GLU A 376 -37.68 -1.80 -1.52
CA GLU A 376 -37.32 -1.61 -0.12
C GLU A 376 -37.44 -0.14 0.28
N VAL A 377 -37.87 0.07 1.52
CA VAL A 377 -38.10 1.40 2.10
C VAL A 377 -37.15 1.61 3.26
N ASN A 378 -36.44 2.74 3.25
CA ASN A 378 -35.51 3.11 4.32
C ASN A 378 -36.18 3.08 5.69
N THR A 379 -35.44 2.62 6.69
CA THR A 379 -35.83 2.61 8.10
C THR A 379 -34.81 3.42 8.92
N THR A 380 -35.03 3.51 10.22
CA THR A 380 -34.13 4.22 11.13
C THR A 380 -32.73 3.60 11.25
N THR A 381 -32.57 2.33 10.91
CA THR A 381 -31.29 1.60 11.06
C THR A 381 -30.84 0.92 9.77
N GLN A 382 -31.62 1.03 8.70
CA GLN A 382 -31.34 0.39 7.41
C GLN A 382 -31.68 1.33 6.26
N SER A 383 -30.81 1.41 5.28
CA SER A 383 -31.04 2.21 4.07
C SER A 383 -30.69 1.44 2.81
N TYR A 384 -31.43 1.68 1.74
CA TYR A 384 -31.39 0.89 0.52
C TYR A 384 -31.09 1.79 -0.68
N PHE A 385 -30.13 1.37 -1.48
CA PHE A 385 -29.62 2.10 -2.64
C PHE A 385 -29.48 1.16 -3.83
N LYS A 386 -29.48 1.76 -5.02
CA LYS A 386 -29.13 1.08 -6.26
C LYS A 386 -27.64 1.25 -6.54
N MET A 387 -26.95 0.17 -6.85
CA MET A 387 -25.59 0.22 -7.40
C MET A 387 -25.63 0.97 -8.75
N PRO A 388 -24.62 1.79 -9.10
CA PRO A 388 -24.48 2.30 -10.47
C PRO A 388 -24.44 1.13 -11.47
N GLY A 389 -25.41 1.03 -12.38
CA GLY A 389 -25.59 -0.15 -13.24
C GLY A 389 -26.64 -1.16 -12.74
N PHE A 390 -27.41 -0.83 -11.71
CA PHE A 390 -28.44 -1.68 -11.12
C PHE A 390 -29.35 -2.37 -12.15
N GLY A 391 -29.45 -3.69 -12.05
CA GLY A 391 -30.32 -4.51 -12.89
C GLY A 391 -29.78 -4.78 -14.30
N VAL A 392 -28.58 -4.28 -14.64
CA VAL A 392 -27.89 -4.71 -15.86
C VAL A 392 -27.37 -6.13 -15.63
N LYS A 393 -27.81 -7.06 -16.49
CA LYS A 393 -27.56 -8.50 -16.34
C LYS A 393 -26.45 -8.97 -17.26
N ASP A 394 -25.65 -9.92 -16.79
CA ASP A 394 -24.63 -10.66 -17.54
C ASP A 394 -23.59 -9.78 -18.27
N VAL A 395 -23.28 -8.62 -17.68
CA VAL A 395 -22.23 -7.70 -18.17
C VAL A 395 -21.39 -7.25 -16.98
N TRP A 396 -20.07 -7.32 -17.11
CA TRP A 396 -19.14 -6.75 -16.13
C TRP A 396 -19.34 -5.23 -16.05
N GLN A 397 -19.51 -4.74 -14.83
CA GLN A 397 -19.66 -3.35 -14.46
C GLN A 397 -18.52 -2.99 -13.52
N HIS A 398 -18.03 -1.76 -13.67
CA HIS A 398 -17.11 -1.17 -12.71
C HIS A 398 -17.87 -0.16 -11.85
N SER A 399 -17.60 -0.12 -10.55
CA SER A 399 -18.25 0.80 -9.63
C SER A 399 -17.28 1.36 -8.60
N ARG A 400 -17.36 2.68 -8.42
CA ARG A 400 -16.61 3.40 -7.40
C ARG A 400 -17.59 4.10 -6.46
N LEU A 401 -17.58 3.72 -5.19
CA LEU A 401 -18.58 4.10 -4.19
C LEU A 401 -17.92 4.87 -3.06
N ASP A 402 -18.19 6.17 -2.97
CA ASP A 402 -17.77 6.96 -1.82
C ASP A 402 -18.73 6.74 -0.64
N LEU A 403 -18.24 6.10 0.43
CA LEU A 403 -19.04 5.77 1.60
C LEU A 403 -19.63 7.01 2.28
N GLN A 404 -18.93 8.15 2.23
CA GLN A 404 -19.44 9.41 2.80
C GLN A 404 -20.70 9.83 2.06
N THR A 405 -20.77 9.66 0.74
CA THR A 405 -21.95 10.04 -0.06
C THR A 405 -23.18 9.28 0.40
N TYR A 406 -23.03 7.98 0.65
CA TYR A 406 -24.12 7.15 1.16
C TYR A 406 -24.48 7.53 2.59
N MET A 407 -23.51 7.69 3.48
CA MET A 407 -23.73 8.05 4.88
C MET A 407 -24.40 9.42 5.06
N SER A 408 -23.91 10.44 4.34
CA SER A 408 -24.48 11.79 4.39
C SER A 408 -25.92 11.84 3.86
N SER A 409 -26.24 11.05 2.83
CA SER A 409 -27.60 10.97 2.27
C SER A 409 -28.65 10.44 3.25
N ILE A 410 -28.22 9.72 4.29
CA ILE A 410 -29.09 9.14 5.34
C ILE A 410 -28.90 9.84 6.69
N GLY A 411 -28.14 10.94 6.73
CA GLY A 411 -27.89 11.70 7.95
C GLY A 411 -26.97 11.00 8.94
N CYS A 412 -26.24 9.96 8.52
CA CYS A 412 -25.20 9.35 9.32
C CYS A 412 -23.92 10.19 9.23
N VAL A 413 -23.44 10.66 10.38
CA VAL A 413 -22.17 11.36 10.51
C VAL A 413 -21.33 10.70 11.58
N ASN A 414 -20.00 10.77 11.46
CA ASN A 414 -19.06 10.26 12.45
C ASN A 414 -19.30 8.78 12.80
N MET A 415 -19.36 7.93 11.78
CA MET A 415 -19.41 6.47 11.94
C MET A 415 -18.23 5.85 11.21
N SER A 416 -17.72 4.76 11.76
CA SER A 416 -16.64 3.96 11.16
C SER A 416 -17.22 2.76 10.43
N LEU A 417 -16.58 2.35 9.34
CA LEU A 417 -16.84 1.09 8.67
C LEU A 417 -16.52 -0.06 9.61
N TYR A 418 -17.52 -0.86 9.95
CA TYR A 418 -17.38 -2.03 10.82
C TYR A 418 -17.44 -3.34 10.05
N GLY A 419 -18.11 -3.37 8.90
CA GLY A 419 -18.08 -4.55 8.06
C GLY A 419 -18.74 -4.37 6.72
N ILE A 420 -18.44 -5.31 5.84
CA ILE A 420 -18.99 -5.41 4.49
C ILE A 420 -19.46 -6.84 4.24
N GLN A 421 -20.45 -7.01 3.38
CA GLN A 421 -20.96 -8.32 2.99
C GLN A 421 -21.50 -8.29 1.57
N PHE A 422 -20.98 -9.15 0.70
CA PHE A 422 -21.61 -9.47 -0.58
C PHE A 422 -22.61 -10.61 -0.37
N ASN A 423 -23.85 -10.42 -0.77
CA ASN A 423 -24.94 -11.38 -0.54
C ASN A 423 -25.75 -11.60 -1.81
N THR A 424 -26.14 -12.86 -2.02
CA THR A 424 -27.02 -13.30 -3.08
C THR A 424 -28.14 -14.17 -2.47
N TYR A 425 -29.40 -13.91 -2.85
CA TYR A 425 -30.58 -14.57 -2.31
C TYR A 425 -31.62 -14.85 -3.40
N SER A 426 -32.23 -16.04 -3.37
CA SER A 426 -33.35 -16.42 -4.24
C SER A 426 -34.29 -17.35 -3.50
N SER A 427 -35.61 -17.13 -3.56
CA SER A 427 -36.59 -18.01 -2.89
C SER A 427 -37.81 -18.42 -3.68
N ALA A 428 -37.95 -18.00 -4.93
CA ALA A 428 -39.10 -18.36 -5.75
C ALA A 428 -38.86 -19.68 -6.53
N ALA A 429 -39.94 -20.29 -7.01
CA ALA A 429 -39.81 -21.48 -7.86
C ALA A 429 -39.42 -21.06 -9.28
N GLY A 430 -38.38 -21.71 -9.84
CA GLY A 430 -37.78 -21.32 -11.11
C GLY A 430 -36.77 -20.18 -10.99
N SER A 431 -36.52 -19.66 -9.78
CA SER A 431 -35.61 -18.53 -9.60
C SER A 431 -34.16 -18.95 -9.42
N SER A 432 -33.26 -18.28 -10.12
CA SER A 432 -31.82 -18.35 -9.94
C SER A 432 -31.23 -16.95 -9.88
N VAL A 433 -30.10 -16.82 -9.19
CA VAL A 433 -29.36 -15.57 -9.10
C VAL A 433 -27.88 -15.86 -8.93
N SER A 434 -27.04 -15.04 -9.54
CA SER A 434 -25.58 -15.12 -9.43
C SER A 434 -24.98 -13.73 -9.39
N LEU A 435 -23.91 -13.59 -8.62
CA LEU A 435 -23.09 -12.39 -8.52
C LEU A 435 -21.62 -12.81 -8.63
N LEU A 436 -20.91 -12.22 -9.57
CA LEU A 436 -19.45 -12.24 -9.59
C LEU A 436 -18.90 -10.91 -9.07
N ILE A 437 -17.83 -10.96 -8.28
CA ILE A 437 -17.09 -9.79 -7.78
C ILE A 437 -15.61 -9.99 -8.07
N ASP A 438 -14.97 -8.96 -8.56
CA ASP A 438 -13.54 -8.95 -8.87
C ASP A 438 -12.91 -7.59 -8.56
N ASP A 439 -11.58 -7.55 -8.46
CA ASP A 439 -10.76 -6.37 -8.16
C ASP A 439 -11.34 -5.49 -7.03
N PHE A 440 -11.78 -6.14 -5.94
CA PHE A 440 -12.42 -5.41 -4.85
C PHE A 440 -11.40 -4.76 -3.93
N ASN A 441 -11.41 -3.44 -3.89
CA ASN A 441 -10.50 -2.62 -3.12
C ASN A 441 -11.24 -1.63 -2.21
N ILE A 442 -10.70 -1.42 -1.01
CA ILE A 442 -11.06 -0.28 -0.17
C ILE A 442 -9.93 0.74 -0.28
N VAL A 443 -10.32 1.93 -0.69
CA VAL A 443 -9.45 3.06 -0.93
C VAL A 443 -9.74 4.08 0.17
N THR A 444 -8.88 4.14 1.18
CA THR A 444 -9.05 5.01 2.36
C THR A 444 -8.04 6.15 2.38
N TYR A 445 -8.44 7.29 2.94
CA TYR A 445 -7.55 8.41 3.23
C TYR A 445 -6.58 8.03 4.36
N PRO A 446 -5.32 8.54 4.36
CA PRO A 446 -4.34 8.21 5.40
C PRO A 446 -4.83 8.56 6.80
N LEU A 447 -5.45 9.75 6.98
CA LEU A 447 -6.08 10.14 8.26
C LEU A 447 -7.43 9.43 8.52
N GLY A 448 -7.94 8.63 7.58
CA GLY A 448 -9.16 7.85 7.68
C GLY A 448 -8.98 6.53 8.42
N ASP A 449 -7.73 6.15 8.69
CA ASP A 449 -7.37 5.11 9.66
C ASP A 449 -7.21 5.75 11.06
N PRO A 450 -8.03 5.41 12.06
CA PRO A 450 -7.82 5.84 13.45
C PRO A 450 -6.43 5.52 14.01
N GLY A 451 -5.75 4.50 13.48
CA GLY A 451 -4.38 4.14 13.86
C GLY A 451 -3.31 5.06 13.27
N PHE A 452 -3.67 5.98 12.37
CA PHE A 452 -2.70 6.83 11.68
C PHE A 452 -2.34 8.11 12.44
N GLU A 453 -3.25 8.73 13.21
CA GLU A 453 -2.95 9.96 13.99
C GLU A 453 -3.58 10.01 15.40
N VAL A 454 -4.25 8.96 15.86
CA VAL A 454 -4.86 8.97 17.21
C VAL A 454 -4.21 7.92 18.08
N ASP A 455 -3.13 8.33 18.74
CA ASP A 455 -2.57 7.62 19.88
C ASP A 455 -3.67 7.51 20.95
N TRP A 456 -4.08 6.27 21.23
CA TRP A 456 -4.91 5.98 22.38
C TRP A 456 -4.02 6.07 23.63
N HIS A 457 -3.87 7.27 24.19
CA HIS A 457 -3.16 7.47 25.44
C HIS A 457 -3.87 6.67 26.55
N SER A 458 -3.20 5.62 27.04
CA SER A 458 -3.63 4.90 28.23
C SER A 458 -2.72 5.23 29.40
N ASP A 459 -3.23 5.98 30.38
CA ASP A 459 -2.58 6.18 31.69
C ASP A 459 -3.31 5.43 32.81
N PHE A 460 -2.82 5.61 34.03
CA PHE A 460 -3.40 5.04 35.25
C PHE A 460 -4.85 5.53 35.55
N ALA A 461 -5.35 6.55 34.84
CA ALA A 461 -6.73 7.04 34.94
C ALA A 461 -7.64 6.48 33.84
N THR A 462 -7.10 5.94 32.74
CA THR A 462 -7.83 5.23 31.68
C THR A 462 -7.56 3.72 31.72
N PRO A 463 -8.49 2.91 32.28
CA PRO A 463 -8.27 1.46 32.41
C PRO A 463 -8.29 0.77 31.04
N PHE A 464 -7.12 0.23 30.67
CA PHE A 464 -6.83 -0.82 29.68
C PHE A 464 -8.03 -1.33 28.83
N ALA A 465 -7.95 -1.13 27.50
CA ALA A 465 -8.73 -1.88 26.54
C ALA A 465 -8.18 -3.32 26.47
N GLY A 466 -8.71 -4.22 27.30
CA GLY A 466 -8.30 -5.61 27.27
C GLY A 466 -8.52 -6.23 25.89
N TRP A 467 -7.52 -6.99 25.42
CA TRP A 467 -7.47 -7.71 24.13
C TRP A 467 -8.65 -8.68 23.85
N ARG A 468 -9.60 -8.81 24.79
CA ARG A 468 -10.76 -9.72 24.67
C ARG A 468 -12.07 -9.19 25.26
N GLN A 469 -12.07 -8.08 25.99
CA GLN A 469 -13.28 -7.46 26.53
C GLN A 469 -12.98 -6.04 27.03
N TRP A 470 -13.79 -5.08 26.57
CA TRP A 470 -13.77 -3.68 27.01
C TRP A 470 -14.49 -3.53 28.35
N LEU A 471 -13.83 -2.92 29.34
CA LEU A 471 -14.37 -2.69 30.69
C LEU A 471 -14.46 -1.19 31.07
N GLY A 472 -14.21 -0.27 30.12
CA GLY A 472 -14.14 1.17 30.36
C GLY A 472 -15.42 1.96 30.05
N ASP A 473 -15.54 3.16 30.61
CA ASP A 473 -16.60 4.13 30.30
C ASP A 473 -16.18 5.00 29.10
N ALA A 474 -16.98 5.00 28.03
CA ALA A 474 -16.71 5.74 26.80
C ALA A 474 -16.80 7.28 26.94
N THR A 475 -17.30 7.78 28.08
CA THR A 475 -17.42 9.23 28.35
C THR A 475 -16.12 9.89 28.79
N LEU A 476 -15.05 9.11 29.06
CA LEU A 476 -13.75 9.61 29.52
C LEU A 476 -12.71 9.73 28.40
N ILE A 477 -13.08 9.45 27.14
CA ILE A 477 -12.19 9.58 26.00
C ILE A 477 -12.12 11.07 25.61
N HIS A 478 -11.00 11.71 25.89
CA HIS A 478 -10.68 13.04 25.39
C HIS A 478 -9.71 12.92 24.22
N ARG A 479 -10.07 13.53 23.09
CA ARG A 479 -9.20 13.71 21.93
C ARG A 479 -8.12 14.72 22.31
N THR A 480 -6.85 14.34 22.27
CA THR A 480 -5.73 15.30 22.25
C THR A 480 -5.32 15.57 20.83
#